data_AF-A0A7J4EFV2-F1
#
_entry.id   AF-A0A7J4EFV2-F1
#
_cell.length_a   1.000
_cell.length_b   1.000
_cell.length_c   1.000
_cell.angle_alpha   90.00
_cell.angle_beta   90.00
_cell.angle_gamma   90.00
#
_symmetry.space_group_name_H-M   'P 1'
#
loop_
_entity.id
_entity.type
_entity.pdbx_description
1 polymer ?
#
loop_
_entity_poly.entity_id
_entity_poly.type
_entity_poly.pdbx_seq_one_letter_code
_entity_poly.pdbx_strand_id
1 'polypeptide(L)' 'MFPPTVDNESGVNRVEFYLDCVLKVSDNTPPYVWTWSTPSFFKHTLKAVAYDKAENHDSDEVTVWRFL' A
#
# COMPACT_ATOMS: atom_id res chain seq x y z
N MET A 1 -32.68 23.05 -5.67
CA MET A 1 -31.66 22.53 -4.74
C MET A 1 -31.25 21.17 -5.27
N PHE A 2 -30.00 21.02 -5.75
CA PHE A 2 -29.49 19.75 -6.25
C PHE A 2 -29.09 18.85 -5.07
N PRO A 3 -29.27 17.52 -5.16
CA PRO A 3 -28.82 16.62 -4.12
C PRO A 3 -27.28 16.71 -3.99
N PRO A 4 -26.72 16.66 -2.78
CA PRO A 4 -25.28 16.59 -2.61
C PRO A 4 -24.78 15.31 -3.30
N THR A 5 -23.81 15.44 -4.19
CA THR A 5 -23.07 14.29 -4.72
C THR A 5 -22.19 13.77 -3.59
N VAL A 6 -22.54 12.62 -3.03
CA VAL A 6 -21.65 11.89 -2.14
C VAL A 6 -20.63 11.18 -3.02
N ASP A 7 -19.37 11.59 -2.93
CA ASP A 7 -18.27 10.82 -3.48
C ASP A 7 -18.00 9.62 -2.56
N ASN A 8 -18.67 8.51 -2.86
CA ASN A 8 -18.49 7.27 -2.14
C ASN A 8 -17.22 6.53 -2.57
N GLU A 9 -16.51 6.99 -3.60
CA GLU A 9 -15.53 6.18 -4.35
C GLU A 9 -14.08 6.60 -4.12
N SER A 10 -13.80 7.88 -3.82
CA SER A 10 -12.43 8.41 -3.71
C SER A 10 -11.67 8.11 -2.42
N GLY A 11 -12.25 7.32 -1.51
CA GLY A 11 -11.53 6.81 -0.33
C GLY A 11 -10.65 5.61 -0.67
N VAL A 12 -9.47 5.52 -0.04
CA VAL A 12 -8.64 4.30 -0.13
C VAL A 12 -9.42 3.10 0.41
N ASN A 13 -9.53 2.06 -0.41
CA ASN A 13 -10.17 0.78 -0.13
C ASN A 13 -9.18 -0.24 0.45
N ARG A 14 -7.96 -0.28 -0.10
CA ARG A 14 -6.86 -1.12 0.41
C ARG A 14 -5.50 -0.54 0.09
N VAL A 15 -4.49 -0.97 0.83
CA VAL A 15 -3.07 -0.78 0.50
C VAL A 15 -2.39 -2.14 0.42
N GLU A 16 -1.70 -2.37 -0.69
CA GLU A 16 -0.86 -3.55 -0.89
C GLU A 16 0.61 -3.20 -0.64
N PHE A 17 1.28 -4.00 0.19
CA PHE A 17 2.70 -3.85 0.49
C PHE A 17 3.51 -4.95 -0.18
N TYR A 18 4.57 -4.55 -0.86
CA TYR A 18 5.46 -5.41 -1.63
C TYR A 18 6.90 -5.31 -1.11
N LEU A 19 7.62 -6.44 -1.21
CA LEU A 19 9.07 -6.52 -1.04
C LEU A 19 9.66 -7.19 -2.27
N ASP A 20 10.54 -6.50 -2.98
CA ASP A 20 11.19 -6.99 -4.21
C ASP A 20 10.18 -7.54 -5.22
N CYS A 21 9.14 -6.74 -5.50
CA CYS A 21 8.01 -7.08 -6.37
C CYS A 21 7.12 -8.25 -5.89
N VAL A 22 7.34 -8.79 -4.68
CA VAL A 22 6.51 -9.84 -4.09
C VAL A 22 5.52 -9.25 -3.10
N LEU A 23 4.22 -9.49 -3.31
CA LEU A 23 3.16 -9.07 -2.39
C LEU A 23 3.35 -9.73 -1.01
N LYS A 24 3.28 -8.93 0.04
CA LYS A 24 3.40 -9.38 1.44
C LYS A 24 2.09 -9.24 2.20
N VAL A 25 1.40 -8.12 2.03
CA VAL A 25 0.14 -7.82 2.73
C VAL A 25 -0.78 -7.05 1.80
N SER A 26 -2.07 -7.35 1.86
CA SER A 26 -3.16 -6.48 1.40
C SER A 26 -3.94 -6.06 2.64
N ASP A 27 -3.88 -4.79 3.00
CA ASP A 27 -4.55 -4.24 4.19
C ASP A 27 -5.72 -3.36 3.78
N ASN A 28 -6.91 -3.69 4.29
CA ASN A 28 -8.15 -2.99 3.96
C ASN A 28 -8.67 -2.17 5.15
N THR A 29 -7.91 -2.07 6.26
CA THR A 29 -8.35 -1.37 7.48
C THR A 29 -7.35 -0.29 7.88
N PRO A 30 -7.72 0.99 7.85
CA PRO A 30 -6.88 2.06 8.38
C PRO A 30 -6.63 1.89 9.90
N PRO A 31 -5.42 2.18 10.41
CA PRO A 31 -4.23 2.63 9.68
C PRO A 31 -3.56 1.47 8.91
N TYR A 32 -3.26 1.69 7.63
CA TYR A 32 -2.65 0.67 6.76
C TYR A 32 -1.20 0.41 7.16
N VAL A 33 -0.91 -0.80 7.66
CA VAL A 33 0.42 -1.10 8.21
C VAL A 33 0.88 -2.51 7.83
N TRP A 34 2.12 -2.59 7.36
CA TRP A 34 2.85 -3.85 7.28
C TRP A 34 4.15 -3.79 8.11
N THR A 35 4.35 -4.79 8.96
CA THR A 35 5.59 -4.96 9.72
C THR A 35 6.51 -5.99 9.04
N TRP A 36 7.69 -5.57 8.63
CA TRP A 36 8.67 -6.42 7.97
C TRP A 36 9.63 -7.12 8.96
N SER A 37 9.23 -8.29 9.47
CA SER A 37 9.95 -9.01 10.54
C SER A 37 11.01 -10.02 10.07
N THR A 38 11.01 -10.42 8.81
CA THR A 38 11.95 -11.45 8.32
C THR A 38 13.34 -10.87 8.13
N PRO A 39 14.41 -11.51 8.66
CA PRO A 39 15.78 -11.13 8.34
C PRO A 39 16.02 -11.18 6.83
N SER A 40 16.71 -10.17 6.31
CA SER A 40 17.12 -10.13 4.92
C SER A 40 18.40 -9.31 4.79
N PHE A 41 19.09 -9.48 3.68
CA PHE A 41 20.40 -8.89 3.44
C PHE A 41 20.40 -8.10 2.15
N PHE A 42 21.24 -7.08 2.11
CA PHE A 42 21.47 -6.22 0.96
C PHE A 42 20.30 -5.27 0.69
N LYS A 43 20.19 -4.84 -0.56
CA LYS A 43 19.27 -3.84 -1.03
C LYS A 43 17.92 -4.48 -1.33
N HIS A 44 16.85 -3.87 -0.82
CA HIS A 44 15.47 -4.29 -1.05
C HIS A 44 14.61 -3.10 -1.46
N THR A 45 13.68 -3.34 -2.37
CA THR A 45 12.67 -2.34 -2.74
C THR A 45 11.38 -2.65 -2.01
N LEU A 46 10.94 -1.73 -1.15
CA LEU A 46 9.61 -1.74 -0.57
C LEU A 46 8.72 -0.88 -1.44
N LYS A 47 7.54 -1.38 -1.76
CA LYS A 47 6.52 -0.62 -2.51
C LYS A 47 5.19 -0.71 -1.82
N ALA A 48 4.50 0.41 -1.70
CA ALA A 48 3.10 0.48 -1.27
C ALA A 48 2.24 0.89 -2.46
N VAL A 49 1.14 0.18 -2.70
CA VAL A 49 0.16 0.51 -3.75
C VAL A 49 -1.18 0.75 -3.07
N ALA A 50 -1.70 1.97 -3.15
CA ALA A 50 -3.00 2.32 -2.60
C ALA A 50 -4.05 2.23 -3.71
N TYR A 51 -5.18 1.60 -3.41
CA TYR A 51 -6.31 1.46 -4.33
C TYR A 51 -7.51 2.20 -3.74
N ASP A 52 -8.19 3.04 -4.53
CA ASP A 52 -9.50 3.59 -4.17
C ASP A 52 -10.61 2.54 -4.38
N LYS A 53 -11.86 2.89 -4.10
CA LYS A 53 -13.00 1.95 -4.24
C LYS A 53 -13.40 1.72 -5.69
N ALA A 54 -12.93 2.55 -6.63
CA ALA A 54 -13.09 2.36 -8.06
C ALA A 54 -11.93 1.56 -8.68
N GLU A 55 -11.02 1.03 -7.85
CA GLU A 55 -9.80 0.31 -8.24
C GLU A 55 -8.78 1.17 -9.03
N ASN A 56 -8.89 2.50 -8.97
CA ASN A 56 -7.77 3.36 -9.37
C ASN A 56 -6.66 3.20 -8.33
N HIS A 57 -5.40 3.28 -8.77
CA HIS A 57 -4.27 3.10 -7.88
C HIS A 57 -3.13 4.06 -8.17
N ASP A 58 -2.37 4.34 -7.12
CA ASP A 58 -1.08 5.00 -7.17
C ASP A 58 -0.11 4.27 -6.23
N SER A 59 1.19 4.46 -6.44
CA SER A 59 2.21 3.76 -5.69
C SER A 59 3.38 4.63 -5.31
N ASP A 60 3.97 4.32 -4.17
CA ASP A 60 5.26 4.86 -3.75
C ASP A 60 6.23 3.72 -3.44
N GLU A 61 7.51 3.94 -3.70
CA GLU A 61 8.55 2.94 -3.44
C GLU A 61 9.79 3.56 -2.79
N VAL A 62 10.36 2.80 -1.87
CA VAL A 62 11.61 3.14 -1.19
C VAL A 62 12.57 1.97 -1.29
N THR A 63 13.81 2.28 -1.61
CA THR A 63 14.87 1.29 -1.53
C THR A 63 15.64 1.44 -0.22
N VAL A 64 15.79 0.34 0.50
CA VAL A 64 16.54 0.28 1.75
C VAL A 64 17.66 -0.75 1.67
N TRP A 65 18.72 -0.51 2.43
CA TRP A 65 19.74 -1.53 2.72
C TRP A 65 19.42 -2.16 4.07
N ARG A 66 19.24 -3.48 4.09
CA ARG A 66 19.12 -4.24 5.34
C ARG A 66 20.40 -5.02 5.58
N PHE A 67 20.99 -4.77 6.73
CA PHE A 67 22.02 -5.60 7.32
C PHE A 67 21.35 -6.30 8.51
N LEU A 68 21.70 -7.57 8.74
CA LEU A 68 21.07 -8.44 9.76
C LEU A 68 20.65 -7.72 11.05
#